data_AF-A0A8T7BFR2-F1
#
_entry.id   AF-A0A8T7BFR2-F1
#
_cell.length_a   1.000
_cell.length_b   1.000
_cell.length_c   1.000
_cell.angle_alpha   90.00
_cell.angle_beta   90.00
_cell.angle_gamma   90.00
#
_symmetry.space_group_name_H-M   'P 1'
#
loop_
_entity.id
_entity.type
_entity.pdbx_description
1 polymer ?
#
loop_
_entity_poly.entity_id
_entity_poly.type
_entity_poly.pdbx_seq_one_letter_code
_entity_poly.pdbx_strand_id
1 'polypeptide(L)'
;MAGVRLTQINIYILMFAMLLVSGGASAAHRAMLFNQNAYDRVLEMWPDFVETTNNQARGADDPGSRGLILTSPLREHFGQLLREQPTPEQYGDGFIKLVEEHYAPSGISTFATRLNTAEQITAYYYLLRRDGRLPTRLAYSNDLARQAISSVASAGLYEYSGVLWNTIEKNPWLWLHGMSSEGEWDAPNRGCMGDDLPVKPGVDEREVKEIIEICPSFDEAAVQSLMRGVRSGWRFAGVHAVGSHAIRIFVQKLEEFMAANPKMLTLDYVRDSRHGFAHGTLTGAVPDVVESMVKYNLYLPINVRRSLAIEPQNIMQNYGEPGWKFLAPIKTLIDA
;
A
#
# COMPACT_ATOMS: atom_id res chain seq x y z
N MET A 1 23.02 60.49 28.92
CA MET A 1 23.41 59.36 28.06
C MET A 1 23.04 58.06 28.78
N ALA A 2 21.79 57.64 28.64
CA ALA A 2 21.25 56.42 29.23
C ALA A 2 21.03 55.42 28.09
N GLY A 3 22.01 54.54 27.89
CA GLY A 3 22.00 53.54 26.83
C GLY A 3 21.88 52.13 27.41
N VAL A 4 20.73 51.51 27.12
CA VAL A 4 20.57 50.09 26.78
C VAL A 4 21.15 49.06 27.77
N ARG A 5 20.31 48.60 28.71
CA ARG A 5 20.35 47.25 29.30
C ARG A 5 19.01 46.53 29.07
N LEU A 6 18.56 46.47 27.82
CA LEU A 6 17.48 45.60 27.34
C LEU A 6 18.08 44.58 26.38
N THR A 7 18.72 43.49 26.82
CA THR A 7 19.19 42.50 25.82
C THR A 7 19.42 41.06 26.30
N GLN A 8 18.94 40.65 27.49
CA GLN A 8 18.91 39.20 27.81
C GLN A 8 17.56 38.77 28.35
N ILE A 9 16.98 39.49 29.32
CA ILE A 9 15.69 39.14 29.91
C ILE A 9 14.57 39.18 28.85
N ASN A 10 14.57 40.14 27.93
CA ASN A 10 13.59 40.20 26.85
C ASN A 10 13.79 39.11 25.78
N ILE A 11 15.01 38.61 25.59
CA ILE A 11 15.27 37.49 24.67
C ILE A 11 14.76 36.20 25.29
N TYR A 12 14.97 35.98 26.59
CA TYR A 12 14.41 34.82 27.28
C TYR A 12 12.90 34.88 27.39
N ILE A 13 12.29 36.05 27.60
CA ILE A 13 10.84 36.22 27.58
C ILE A 13 10.28 36.02 26.18
N LEU A 14 10.94 36.51 25.11
CA LEU A 14 10.54 36.22 23.74
C LEU A 14 10.72 34.75 23.38
N MET A 15 11.78 34.08 23.83
CA MET A 15 11.98 32.64 23.60
C MET A 15 10.96 31.80 24.37
N PHE A 16 10.64 32.18 25.61
CA PHE A 16 9.62 31.50 26.42
C PHE A 16 8.21 31.78 25.87
N ALA A 17 7.95 32.99 25.37
CA ALA A 17 6.72 33.32 24.65
C ALA A 17 6.64 32.62 23.29
N MET A 18 7.74 32.44 22.56
CA MET A 18 7.78 31.63 21.32
C MET A 18 7.57 30.14 21.61
N LEU A 19 8.09 29.62 22.73
CA LEU A 19 7.82 28.26 23.22
C LEU A 19 6.37 28.06 23.69
N LEU A 20 5.72 29.12 24.19
CA LEU A 20 4.30 29.10 24.58
C LEU A 20 3.36 29.37 23.40
N VAL A 21 3.81 30.08 22.35
CA VAL A 21 3.05 30.36 21.13
C VAL A 21 3.27 29.28 20.05
N SER A 22 4.29 28.42 20.17
CA SER A 22 4.39 27.18 19.37
C SER A 22 3.38 26.10 19.79
N GLY A 23 2.58 26.33 20.83
CA GLY A 23 1.45 25.47 21.23
C GLY A 23 0.19 25.61 20.36
N GLY A 24 0.34 26.04 19.10
CA GLY A 24 -0.76 26.48 18.24
C GLY A 24 -0.91 25.70 16.93
N ALA A 25 -0.88 24.36 16.99
CA ALA A 25 -1.58 23.42 16.09
C ALA A 25 -0.97 22.01 16.23
N SER A 26 -1.02 21.42 17.43
CA SER A 26 -0.76 19.99 17.60
C SER A 26 -1.96 19.21 17.04
N ALA A 27 -1.93 18.94 15.73
CA ALA A 27 -2.86 17.98 15.18
C ALA A 27 -2.35 16.57 15.53
N ALA A 28 -3.17 15.79 16.23
CA ALA A 28 -3.01 14.33 16.24
C ALA A 28 -3.36 13.82 14.83
N HIS A 29 -2.44 13.13 14.17
CA HIS A 29 -2.67 12.62 12.82
C HIS A 29 -2.81 11.10 12.89
N ARG A 30 -4.04 10.60 12.77
CA ARG A 30 -4.33 9.18 12.81
C ARG A 30 -4.61 8.69 11.39
N ALA A 31 -3.85 7.73 10.90
CA ALA A 31 -4.01 7.16 9.56
C ALA A 31 -5.11 6.09 9.50
N MET A 32 -5.39 5.42 10.62
CA MET A 32 -6.45 4.43 10.79
C MET A 32 -7.04 4.54 12.19
N LEU A 33 -8.37 4.57 12.29
CA LEU A 33 -9.10 4.61 13.55
C LEU A 33 -9.65 3.21 13.86
N PHE A 34 -9.17 2.59 14.93
CA PHE A 34 -9.78 1.36 15.43
C PHE A 34 -11.03 1.70 16.22
N ASN A 35 -12.09 0.88 16.06
CA ASN A 35 -13.10 0.81 17.11
C ASN A 35 -12.50 0.15 18.36
N GLN A 36 -13.13 0.30 19.53
CA GLN A 36 -12.58 -0.19 20.79
C GLN A 36 -12.29 -1.70 20.77
N ASN A 37 -13.19 -2.52 20.20
CA ASN A 37 -12.98 -3.97 20.11
C ASN A 37 -11.79 -4.33 19.22
N ALA A 38 -11.67 -3.70 18.05
CA ALA A 38 -10.54 -3.86 17.15
C ALA A 38 -9.22 -3.45 17.82
N TYR A 39 -9.26 -2.33 18.56
CA TYR A 39 -8.11 -1.82 19.30
C TYR A 39 -7.65 -2.78 20.40
N ASP A 40 -8.59 -3.31 21.20
CA ASP A 40 -8.28 -4.27 22.25
C ASP A 40 -7.66 -5.56 21.67
N ARG A 41 -8.17 -6.05 20.54
CA ARG A 41 -7.58 -7.20 19.82
C ARG A 41 -6.17 -6.92 19.29
N VAL A 42 -5.94 -5.73 18.76
CA VAL A 42 -4.60 -5.32 18.32
C VAL A 42 -3.64 -5.29 19.51
N LEU A 43 -4.05 -4.76 20.66
CA LEU A 43 -3.24 -4.76 21.87
C LEU A 43 -2.96 -6.17 22.42
N GLU A 44 -3.92 -7.11 22.31
CA GLU A 44 -3.69 -8.51 22.70
C GLU A 44 -2.56 -9.15 21.87
N MET A 45 -2.50 -8.86 20.56
CA MET A 45 -1.48 -9.41 19.66
C MET A 45 -0.17 -8.63 19.67
N TRP A 46 -0.25 -7.33 19.91
CA TRP A 46 0.84 -6.38 19.88
C TRP A 46 0.77 -5.46 21.11
N PRO A 47 1.22 -5.94 22.28
CA PRO A 47 1.04 -5.22 23.55
C PRO A 47 1.70 -3.84 23.62
N ASP A 48 2.83 -3.68 22.94
CA ASP A 48 3.57 -2.41 22.82
C ASP A 48 3.08 -1.53 21.66
N PHE A 49 1.95 -1.86 21.02
CA PHE A 49 1.45 -1.16 19.83
C PHE A 49 1.43 0.36 19.97
N VAL A 50 0.92 0.88 21.09
CA VAL A 50 0.86 2.34 21.34
C VAL A 50 2.24 2.94 21.47
N GLU A 51 3.14 2.29 22.21
CA GLU A 51 4.49 2.79 22.41
C GLU A 51 5.27 2.77 21.10
N THR A 52 5.20 1.67 20.35
CA THR A 52 5.88 1.52 19.07
C THR A 52 5.35 2.48 18.01
N THR A 53 4.03 2.71 17.95
CA THR A 53 3.46 3.71 17.04
C THR A 53 3.83 5.14 17.45
N ASN A 54 3.78 5.47 18.75
CA ASN A 54 4.14 6.80 19.26
C ASN A 54 5.62 7.12 19.09
N ASN A 55 6.52 6.14 19.31
CA ASN A 55 7.96 6.32 19.12
C ASN A 55 8.34 6.57 17.65
N GLN A 56 7.45 6.21 16.73
CA GLN A 56 7.61 6.50 15.31
C GLN A 56 6.93 7.81 14.89
N ALA A 57 6.11 8.43 15.75
CA ALA A 57 5.42 9.70 15.51
C ALA A 57 6.32 10.93 15.76
N ARG A 58 7.51 10.99 15.14
CA ARG A 58 8.45 12.09 15.38
C ARG A 58 7.83 13.44 14.98
N GLY A 59 7.82 14.40 15.90
CA GLY A 59 7.27 15.75 15.68
C GLY A 59 5.76 15.91 15.93
N ALA A 60 5.09 14.88 16.46
CA ALA A 60 3.71 14.99 16.95
C ALA A 60 3.70 14.85 18.48
N ASP A 61 3.36 15.93 19.20
CA ASP A 61 3.41 15.97 20.68
C ASP A 61 2.40 15.02 21.36
N ASP A 62 1.30 14.66 20.68
CA ASP A 62 0.32 13.66 21.12
C ASP A 62 -0.40 13.02 19.91
N PRO A 63 0.05 11.88 19.40
CA PRO A 63 -0.65 11.15 18.32
C PRO A 63 -1.97 10.48 18.81
N GLY A 64 -2.17 10.37 20.12
CA GLY A 64 -3.35 9.81 20.78
C GLY A 64 -3.47 8.28 20.75
N SER A 65 -4.25 7.73 21.69
CA SER A 65 -4.22 6.30 22.07
C SER A 65 -4.93 5.30 21.14
N ARG A 66 -5.42 5.67 19.95
CA ARG A 66 -6.28 4.77 19.11
C ARG A 66 -5.99 4.80 17.61
N GLY A 67 -4.79 5.20 17.20
CA GLY A 67 -4.38 5.29 15.80
C GLY A 67 -3.24 4.34 15.45
N LEU A 68 -3.26 3.72 14.27
CA LEU A 68 -2.05 3.10 13.72
C LEU A 68 -1.22 4.13 12.98
N ILE A 69 0.06 4.16 13.29
CA ILE A 69 1.12 4.88 12.57
C ILE A 69 1.82 3.80 11.76
N LEU A 70 1.69 3.86 10.42
CA LEU A 70 2.37 2.93 9.52
C LEU A 70 3.88 3.11 9.66
N THR A 71 4.56 2.01 9.97
CA THR A 71 6.01 1.90 10.06
C THR A 71 6.58 1.57 8.67
N SER A 72 7.78 2.00 8.35
CA SER A 72 8.41 1.62 7.09
C SER A 72 9.13 0.26 7.20
N PRO A 73 9.20 -0.53 6.11
CA PRO A 73 9.90 -1.80 6.12
C PRO A 73 11.36 -1.66 6.58
N LEU A 74 11.92 -2.72 7.19
CA LEU A 74 13.22 -2.70 7.89
C LEU A 74 14.39 -2.08 7.10
N ARG A 75 14.40 -2.22 5.77
CA ARG A 75 15.42 -1.62 4.90
C ARG A 75 15.30 -0.09 4.77
N GLU A 76 14.06 0.43 4.78
CA GLU A 76 13.78 1.86 4.88
C GLU A 76 13.96 2.34 6.32
N HIS A 77 13.71 1.49 7.33
CA HIS A 77 13.89 1.80 8.74
C HIS A 77 15.31 2.25 9.10
N PHE A 78 16.36 1.57 8.59
CA PHE A 78 17.74 2.04 8.81
C PHE A 78 18.01 3.39 8.14
N GLY A 79 17.46 3.63 6.95
CA GLY A 79 17.55 4.92 6.28
C GLY A 79 16.82 6.04 7.05
N GLN A 80 15.71 5.70 7.70
CA GLN A 80 14.92 6.60 8.55
C GLN A 80 15.56 6.89 9.91
N LEU A 81 16.25 5.90 10.48
CA LEU A 81 17.00 6.07 11.73
C LEU A 81 18.24 6.94 11.52
N LEU A 82 18.90 6.81 10.37
CA LEU A 82 20.18 7.46 10.07
C LEU A 82 20.05 8.84 9.41
N ARG A 83 18.82 9.27 9.06
CA ARG A 83 18.56 10.58 8.44
C ARG A 83 17.39 11.27 9.13
N GLU A 84 17.51 12.57 9.34
CA GLU A 84 16.37 13.39 9.71
C GLU A 84 15.27 13.21 8.66
N GLN A 85 14.11 12.73 9.11
CA GLN A 85 12.96 12.52 8.25
C GLN A 85 12.19 13.84 8.12
N PRO A 86 11.62 14.14 6.93
CA PRO A 86 10.77 15.31 6.80
C PRO A 86 9.60 15.25 7.77
N THR A 87 9.24 16.40 8.34
CA THR A 87 8.00 16.53 9.11
C THR A 87 6.80 16.30 8.20
N PRO A 88 5.61 16.00 8.76
CA PRO A 88 4.41 15.87 7.95
C PRO A 88 4.08 17.11 7.13
N GLU A 89 4.37 18.30 7.66
CA GLU A 89 4.23 19.56 6.91
C GLU A 89 5.19 19.61 5.72
N GLN A 90 6.47 19.25 5.91
CA GLN A 90 7.45 19.19 4.83
C GLN A 90 7.08 18.15 3.75
N TYR A 91 6.51 17.00 4.15
CA TYR A 91 5.94 16.03 3.20
C TYR A 91 4.75 16.64 2.43
N GLY A 92 3.89 17.40 3.11
CA GLY A 92 2.74 18.07 2.50
C GLY A 92 3.17 19.12 1.47
N ASP A 93 4.13 19.97 1.81
CA ASP A 93 4.69 20.98 0.90
C ASP A 93 5.42 20.33 -0.28
N GLY A 94 6.18 19.26 -0.03
CA GLY A 94 6.80 18.45 -1.09
C GLY A 94 5.77 17.83 -2.02
N PHE A 95 4.62 17.37 -1.51
CA PHE A 95 3.53 16.85 -2.31
C PHE A 95 2.86 17.93 -3.17
N ILE A 96 2.62 19.13 -2.62
CA ILE A 96 2.10 20.28 -3.39
C ILE A 96 3.04 20.57 -4.56
N LYS A 97 4.33 20.69 -4.29
CA LYS A 97 5.36 20.93 -5.31
C LYS A 97 5.36 19.84 -6.39
N LEU A 98 5.33 18.57 -5.99
CA LEU A 98 5.24 17.43 -6.93
C LEU A 98 4.00 17.55 -7.84
N VAL A 99 2.86 17.95 -7.27
CA VAL A 99 1.64 18.12 -8.05
C VAL A 99 1.76 19.28 -9.03
N GLU A 100 2.24 20.43 -8.59
CA GLU A 100 2.37 21.64 -9.40
C GLU A 100 3.41 21.49 -10.52
N GLU A 101 4.53 20.83 -10.24
CA GLU A 101 5.64 20.70 -11.20
C GLU A 101 5.48 19.51 -12.15
N HIS A 102 4.78 18.45 -11.74
CA HIS A 102 4.71 17.21 -12.51
C HIS A 102 3.30 16.74 -12.81
N TYR A 103 2.44 16.57 -11.80
CA TYR A 103 1.15 15.90 -12.02
C TYR A 103 0.15 16.78 -12.77
N ALA A 104 -0.08 18.01 -12.29
CA ALA A 104 -1.00 18.94 -12.92
C ALA A 104 -0.57 19.31 -14.36
N PRO A 105 0.72 19.62 -14.64
CA PRO A 105 1.17 19.85 -16.02
C PRO A 105 1.02 18.62 -16.93
N SER A 106 1.06 17.41 -16.37
CA SER A 106 0.84 16.15 -17.11
C SER A 106 -0.64 15.76 -17.20
N GLY A 107 -1.56 16.57 -16.67
CA GLY A 107 -3.00 16.30 -16.66
C GLY A 107 -3.44 15.23 -15.65
N ILE A 108 -2.59 14.84 -14.70
CA ILE A 108 -2.91 13.85 -13.66
C ILE A 108 -3.70 14.53 -12.54
N SER A 109 -5.02 14.32 -12.54
CA SER A 109 -5.95 14.88 -11.54
C SER A 109 -6.34 13.91 -10.41
N THR A 110 -6.02 12.62 -10.60
CA THR A 110 -6.29 11.55 -9.64
C THR A 110 -5.23 10.47 -9.80
N PHE A 111 -4.70 9.96 -8.70
CA PHE A 111 -3.82 8.79 -8.73
C PHE A 111 -4.00 7.92 -7.48
N ALA A 112 -3.50 6.68 -7.56
CA ALA A 112 -3.43 5.77 -6.43
C ALA A 112 -1.97 5.43 -6.15
N THR A 113 -1.60 5.37 -4.88
CA THR A 113 -0.27 4.91 -4.49
C THR A 113 -0.31 4.04 -3.24
N ARG A 114 0.66 3.16 -3.11
CA ARG A 114 0.99 2.61 -1.79
C ARG A 114 1.63 3.70 -0.95
N LEU A 115 1.25 3.76 0.33
CA LEU A 115 1.92 4.59 1.32
C LEU A 115 2.57 3.69 2.38
N ASN A 116 3.85 3.94 2.64
CA ASN A 116 4.68 3.08 3.47
C ASN A 116 4.95 3.67 4.86
N THR A 117 4.53 4.93 5.08
CA THR A 117 4.89 5.65 6.30
C THR A 117 3.69 6.44 6.82
N ALA A 118 3.63 6.56 8.13
CA ALA A 118 2.60 7.33 8.80
C ALA A 118 2.72 8.81 8.49
N GLU A 119 3.93 9.33 8.32
CA GLU A 119 4.23 10.73 8.03
C GLU A 119 3.61 11.14 6.69
N GLN A 120 3.64 10.26 5.68
CA GLN A 120 2.99 10.51 4.39
C GLN A 120 1.47 10.66 4.54
N ILE A 121 0.82 9.71 5.22
CA ILE A 121 -0.64 9.77 5.42
C ILE A 121 -1.03 10.98 6.27
N THR A 122 -0.26 11.21 7.33
CA THR A 122 -0.36 12.36 8.23
C THR A 122 -0.24 13.66 7.44
N ALA A 123 0.73 13.80 6.55
CA ALA A 123 0.87 14.98 5.68
C ALA A 123 -0.41 15.26 4.87
N TYR A 124 -1.06 14.22 4.34
CA TYR A 124 -2.30 14.41 3.58
C TYR A 124 -3.48 14.82 4.47
N TYR A 125 -3.62 14.25 5.66
CA TYR A 125 -4.62 14.73 6.62
C TYR A 125 -4.33 16.13 7.16
N TYR A 126 -3.06 16.52 7.26
CA TYR A 126 -2.65 17.90 7.56
C TYR A 126 -3.17 18.86 6.49
N LEU A 127 -2.87 18.58 5.21
CA LEU A 127 -3.35 19.38 4.08
C LEU A 127 -4.88 19.45 4.02
N LEU A 128 -5.58 18.34 4.26
CA LEU A 128 -7.04 18.33 4.30
C LEU A 128 -7.63 19.24 5.39
N ARG A 129 -6.99 19.31 6.56
CA ARG A 129 -7.43 20.21 7.64
C ARG A 129 -7.10 21.66 7.35
N ARG A 130 -5.92 21.92 6.78
CA ARG A 130 -5.44 23.27 6.44
C ARG A 130 -6.26 23.88 5.30
N ASP A 131 -6.48 23.12 4.24
CA ASP A 131 -6.98 23.63 2.95
C ASP A 131 -8.37 23.10 2.58
N GLY A 132 -8.92 22.15 3.34
CA GLY A 132 -10.19 21.47 3.02
C GLY A 132 -10.11 20.49 1.84
N ARG A 133 -8.93 20.34 1.22
CA ARG A 133 -8.68 19.50 0.04
C ARG A 133 -7.21 19.13 -0.09
N LEU A 134 -6.94 18.15 -0.96
CA LEU A 134 -5.58 17.91 -1.48
C LEU A 134 -5.36 18.66 -2.81
N PRO A 135 -4.10 18.93 -3.19
CA PRO A 135 -3.79 19.54 -4.49
C PRO A 135 -4.19 18.65 -5.69
N THR A 136 -4.27 17.33 -5.49
CA THR A 136 -4.83 16.35 -6.45
C THR A 136 -5.53 15.22 -5.68
N ARG A 137 -6.44 14.48 -6.32
CA ARG A 137 -7.19 13.41 -5.65
C ARG A 137 -6.30 12.17 -5.46
N LEU A 138 -6.31 11.60 -4.26
CA LEU A 138 -5.39 10.52 -3.90
C LEU A 138 -6.13 9.32 -3.27
N ALA A 139 -6.01 8.16 -3.92
CA ALA A 139 -6.25 6.88 -3.27
C ALA A 139 -4.95 6.36 -2.65
N TYR A 140 -5.01 5.78 -1.45
CA TYR A 140 -3.86 5.08 -0.90
C TYR A 140 -4.16 3.64 -0.53
N SER A 141 -3.18 2.75 -0.67
CA SER A 141 -3.21 1.42 -0.07
C SER A 141 -2.20 1.31 1.08
N ASN A 142 -2.56 0.48 2.06
CA ASN A 142 -1.66 0.15 3.15
C ASN A 142 -0.89 -1.13 2.83
N ASP A 143 0.38 -1.14 3.15
CA ASP A 143 1.23 -2.33 3.17
C ASP A 143 1.59 -2.68 4.61
N LEU A 144 0.63 -3.33 5.28
CA LEU A 144 0.76 -3.74 6.67
C LEU A 144 1.49 -5.07 6.83
N ALA A 145 1.57 -5.85 5.75
CA ALA A 145 2.16 -7.18 5.76
C ALA A 145 3.68 -7.12 5.99
N ARG A 146 4.33 -6.02 5.55
CA ARG A 146 5.78 -5.79 5.62
C ARG A 146 6.26 -4.92 6.78
N GLN A 147 5.37 -4.63 7.72
CA GLN A 147 5.68 -3.81 8.89
C GLN A 147 6.70 -4.52 9.79
N ALA A 148 7.56 -3.77 10.46
CA ALA A 148 8.58 -4.34 11.36
C ALA A 148 7.97 -4.77 12.70
N ILE A 149 6.99 -5.66 12.65
CA ILE A 149 6.18 -6.14 13.78
C ILE A 149 6.29 -7.66 13.88
N SER A 150 5.84 -8.23 15.00
CA SER A 150 5.87 -9.68 15.18
C SER A 150 5.08 -10.40 14.07
N SER A 151 5.47 -11.63 13.71
CA SER A 151 4.75 -12.43 12.71
C SER A 151 3.28 -12.65 13.06
N VAL A 152 2.98 -12.79 14.36
CA VAL A 152 1.60 -12.90 14.89
C VAL A 152 0.82 -11.61 14.63
N ALA A 153 1.40 -10.45 14.96
CA ALA A 153 0.77 -9.16 14.74
C ALA A 153 0.59 -8.89 13.23
N SER A 154 1.61 -9.16 12.41
CA SER A 154 1.54 -9.02 10.95
C SER A 154 0.42 -9.87 10.37
N ALA A 155 0.35 -11.16 10.71
CA ALA A 155 -0.69 -12.06 10.20
C ALA A 155 -2.11 -11.63 10.60
N GLY A 156 -2.31 -11.02 11.77
CA GLY A 156 -3.64 -10.62 12.23
C GLY A 156 -4.09 -9.22 11.79
N LEU A 157 -3.17 -8.33 11.40
CA LEU A 157 -3.43 -6.89 11.46
C LEU A 157 -4.65 -6.44 10.64
N TYR A 158 -4.79 -6.91 9.39
CA TYR A 158 -5.96 -6.56 8.58
C TYR A 158 -7.27 -7.12 9.13
N GLU A 159 -7.28 -8.39 9.55
CA GLU A 159 -8.46 -9.05 10.11
C GLU A 159 -8.99 -8.30 11.33
N TYR A 160 -8.12 -7.92 12.26
CA TYR A 160 -8.53 -7.29 13.51
C TYR A 160 -8.73 -5.78 13.39
N SER A 161 -8.13 -5.12 12.40
CA SER A 161 -8.35 -3.68 12.16
C SER A 161 -9.76 -3.33 11.67
N GLY A 162 -10.50 -4.33 11.18
CA GLY A 162 -11.79 -4.14 10.52
C GLY A 162 -11.64 -3.56 9.11
N VAL A 163 -12.72 -3.57 8.33
CA VAL A 163 -12.71 -3.12 6.93
C VAL A 163 -12.73 -1.59 6.88
N LEU A 164 -11.56 -0.97 6.68
CA LEU A 164 -11.39 0.49 6.69
C LEU A 164 -11.34 1.12 5.29
N TRP A 165 -11.22 0.29 4.24
CA TRP A 165 -11.16 0.80 2.88
C TRP A 165 -12.51 1.41 2.46
N ASN A 166 -12.43 2.41 1.59
CA ASN A 166 -13.56 3.18 1.09
C ASN A 166 -13.29 3.60 -0.36
N THR A 167 -14.23 4.36 -0.93
CA THR A 167 -14.18 4.84 -2.31
C THR A 167 -14.16 6.37 -2.36
N ILE A 168 -13.93 6.91 -3.56
CA ILE A 168 -13.87 8.36 -3.81
C ILE A 168 -15.14 9.10 -3.37
N GLU A 169 -16.29 8.43 -3.33
CA GLU A 169 -17.57 9.00 -2.89
C GLU A 169 -17.61 9.32 -1.40
N LYS A 170 -16.79 8.65 -0.58
CA LYS A 170 -16.73 8.90 0.88
C LYS A 170 -15.86 10.09 1.22
N ASN A 171 -14.74 10.25 0.53
CA ASN A 171 -13.87 11.41 0.62
C ASN A 171 -13.20 11.61 -0.75
N PRO A 172 -13.59 12.64 -1.52
CA PRO A 172 -13.13 12.82 -2.90
C PRO A 172 -11.67 13.24 -3.02
N TRP A 173 -11.03 13.60 -1.90
CA TRP A 173 -9.64 14.07 -1.89
C TRP A 173 -8.66 13.01 -1.41
N LEU A 174 -9.04 12.21 -0.41
CA LEU A 174 -8.18 11.17 0.16
C LEU A 174 -9.00 9.98 0.64
N TRP A 175 -8.70 8.77 0.16
CA TRP A 175 -9.34 7.56 0.67
C TRP A 175 -8.39 6.37 0.69
N LEU A 176 -8.54 5.53 1.72
CA LEU A 176 -7.90 4.22 1.78
C LEU A 176 -8.62 3.30 0.80
N HIS A 177 -7.97 2.89 -0.29
CA HIS A 177 -8.59 2.04 -1.31
C HIS A 177 -8.34 0.54 -1.11
N GLY A 178 -7.55 0.12 -0.10
CA GLY A 178 -7.34 -1.31 0.21
C GLY A 178 -5.93 -1.68 0.64
N MET A 179 -5.60 -2.96 0.45
CA MET A 179 -4.31 -3.56 0.80
C MET A 179 -3.35 -3.55 -0.38
N SER A 180 -2.07 -3.38 -0.09
CA SER A 180 -0.97 -3.55 -1.04
C SER A 180 0.13 -4.39 -0.42
N SER A 181 0.95 -4.99 -1.27
CA SER A 181 2.13 -5.75 -0.89
C SER A 181 3.08 -5.77 -2.08
N GLU A 182 4.37 -5.68 -1.78
CA GLU A 182 5.45 -5.67 -2.75
C GLU A 182 6.33 -6.90 -2.52
N GLY A 183 6.17 -7.91 -3.37
CA GLY A 183 7.08 -9.04 -3.42
C GLY A 183 6.65 -10.28 -2.63
N GLU A 184 5.62 -10.20 -1.77
CA GLU A 184 5.15 -11.39 -1.02
C GLU A 184 4.13 -12.22 -1.81
N TRP A 185 3.42 -11.60 -2.74
CA TRP A 185 2.49 -12.29 -3.63
C TRP A 185 3.16 -12.66 -4.96
N ASP A 186 3.84 -11.69 -5.54
CA ASP A 186 4.63 -11.80 -6.75
C ASP A 186 5.59 -10.59 -6.81
N ALA A 187 6.61 -10.64 -7.67
CA ALA A 187 7.51 -9.53 -7.88
C ALA A 187 7.76 -9.23 -9.36
N PRO A 188 7.99 -7.96 -9.71
CA PRO A 188 8.42 -7.60 -11.04
C PRO A 188 9.74 -8.27 -11.44
N ASN A 189 9.89 -8.65 -12.72
CA ASN A 189 10.94 -9.53 -13.26
C ASN A 189 10.93 -10.97 -12.77
N ARG A 190 10.05 -11.31 -11.84
CA ARG A 190 9.99 -12.59 -11.16
C ARG A 190 8.54 -13.08 -11.07
N GLY A 191 7.76 -12.72 -12.10
CA GLY A 191 6.34 -12.99 -12.22
C GLY A 191 5.99 -14.44 -11.92
N CYS A 192 4.99 -14.69 -11.07
CA CYS A 192 4.42 -16.01 -10.85
C CYS A 192 3.63 -16.42 -12.08
N MET A 193 4.28 -17.17 -12.99
CA MET A 193 3.69 -17.65 -14.23
C MET A 193 3.13 -19.06 -14.08
N GLY A 194 3.65 -19.86 -13.13
CA GLY A 194 3.23 -21.25 -12.94
C GLY A 194 3.27 -22.02 -14.26
N ASP A 195 2.28 -22.86 -14.51
CA ASP A 195 2.22 -23.64 -15.76
C ASP A 195 1.75 -22.83 -16.99
N ASP A 196 1.37 -21.56 -16.83
CA ASP A 196 0.79 -20.77 -17.92
C ASP A 196 1.82 -20.41 -19.00
N LEU A 197 3.07 -20.22 -18.59
CA LEU A 197 4.17 -19.90 -19.50
C LEU A 197 5.34 -20.86 -19.27
N PRO A 198 5.51 -21.88 -20.13
CA PRO A 198 6.61 -22.83 -19.99
C PRO A 198 7.96 -22.15 -20.22
N VAL A 199 8.99 -22.71 -19.60
CA VAL A 199 10.38 -22.27 -19.74
C VAL A 199 10.89 -22.61 -21.15
N LYS A 200 11.71 -21.73 -21.74
CA LYS A 200 12.23 -21.96 -23.09
C LYS A 200 13.20 -23.15 -23.14
N PRO A 201 13.32 -23.83 -24.30
CA PRO A 201 14.29 -24.91 -24.44
C PRO A 201 15.72 -24.49 -24.08
N GLY A 202 16.41 -25.32 -23.30
CA GLY A 202 17.80 -25.10 -22.90
C GLY A 202 18.00 -24.20 -21.67
N VAL A 203 16.92 -23.77 -21.01
CA VAL A 203 16.97 -23.14 -19.68
C VAL A 203 16.50 -24.16 -18.63
N ASP A 204 17.13 -24.13 -17.45
CA ASP A 204 16.74 -24.99 -16.34
C ASP A 204 15.37 -24.58 -15.81
N GLU A 205 14.39 -25.48 -15.94
CA GLU A 205 13.02 -25.25 -15.48
C GLU A 205 12.97 -25.00 -13.98
N ARG A 206 13.80 -25.71 -13.21
CA ARG A 206 13.87 -25.56 -11.76
C ARG A 206 14.37 -24.17 -11.38
N GLU A 207 15.39 -23.68 -12.07
CA GLU A 207 15.92 -22.33 -11.85
C GLU A 207 14.83 -21.29 -12.07
N VAL A 208 14.08 -21.38 -13.16
CA VAL A 208 13.02 -20.40 -13.44
C VAL A 208 11.85 -20.56 -12.48
N LYS A 209 11.26 -21.75 -12.38
CA LYS A 209 10.00 -21.98 -11.68
C LYS A 209 10.10 -21.98 -10.15
N GLU A 210 11.19 -22.49 -9.59
CA GLU A 210 11.35 -22.58 -8.13
C GLU A 210 12.18 -21.42 -7.56
N ILE A 211 13.12 -20.87 -8.34
CA ILE A 211 14.06 -19.87 -7.84
C ILE A 211 13.74 -18.49 -8.36
N ILE A 212 13.51 -18.30 -9.67
CA ILE A 212 13.28 -16.96 -10.23
C ILE A 212 11.84 -16.51 -10.00
N GLU A 213 10.84 -17.31 -10.32
CA GLU A 213 9.44 -16.94 -10.07
C GLU A 213 9.18 -16.80 -8.56
N ILE A 214 8.43 -15.77 -8.19
CA ILE A 214 7.95 -15.56 -6.82
C ILE A 214 6.45 -15.78 -6.85
N CYS A 215 6.01 -16.90 -6.30
CA CYS A 215 4.61 -17.21 -6.07
C CYS A 215 4.30 -17.13 -4.56
N PRO A 216 3.04 -16.84 -4.18
CA PRO A 216 2.70 -16.65 -2.78
C PRO A 216 2.86 -17.95 -1.99
N SER A 217 3.62 -17.90 -0.90
CA SER A 217 3.71 -18.99 0.08
C SER A 217 2.74 -18.76 1.23
N PHE A 218 1.78 -19.68 1.41
CA PHE A 218 0.76 -19.55 2.46
C PHE A 218 1.29 -19.81 3.89
N ASP A 219 2.55 -20.22 4.03
CA ASP A 219 3.23 -20.32 5.31
C ASP A 219 3.84 -18.99 5.77
N GLU A 220 3.99 -18.02 4.85
CA GLU A 220 4.53 -16.70 5.17
C GLU A 220 3.50 -15.82 5.87
N ALA A 221 3.91 -15.22 7.00
CA ALA A 221 3.04 -14.36 7.81
C ALA A 221 2.43 -13.19 7.00
N ALA A 222 3.18 -12.65 6.04
CA ALA A 222 2.72 -11.56 5.18
C ALA A 222 1.62 -12.02 4.20
N VAL A 223 1.77 -13.18 3.57
CA VAL A 223 0.72 -13.78 2.71
C VAL A 223 -0.50 -14.16 3.54
N GLN A 224 -0.30 -14.72 4.75
CA GLN A 224 -1.39 -15.00 5.67
C GLN A 224 -2.14 -13.73 6.08
N SER A 225 -1.44 -12.62 6.32
CA SER A 225 -2.04 -11.31 6.60
C SER A 225 -2.98 -10.86 5.49
N LEU A 226 -2.50 -10.91 4.25
CA LEU A 226 -3.28 -10.56 3.06
C LEU A 226 -4.53 -11.44 2.94
N MET A 227 -4.39 -12.75 3.09
CA MET A 227 -5.50 -13.70 2.96
C MET A 227 -6.53 -13.58 4.08
N ARG A 228 -6.09 -13.40 5.33
CA ARG A 228 -7.01 -13.11 6.44
C ARG A 228 -7.72 -11.78 6.25
N GLY A 229 -7.03 -10.78 5.71
CA GLY A 229 -7.63 -9.52 5.29
C GLY A 229 -8.77 -9.74 4.28
N VAL A 230 -8.51 -10.47 3.19
CA VAL A 230 -9.54 -10.78 2.17
C VAL A 230 -10.73 -11.51 2.78
N ARG A 231 -10.45 -12.54 3.60
CA ARG A 231 -11.49 -13.30 4.31
C ARG A 231 -12.37 -12.42 5.21
N SER A 232 -11.81 -11.34 5.74
CA SER A 232 -12.49 -10.38 6.61
C SER A 232 -13.08 -9.17 5.87
N GLY A 233 -13.07 -9.17 4.53
CA GLY A 233 -13.69 -8.13 3.70
C GLY A 233 -12.75 -7.01 3.24
N TRP A 234 -11.44 -7.12 3.47
CA TRP A 234 -10.50 -6.22 2.80
C TRP A 234 -10.38 -6.55 1.31
N ARG A 235 -10.15 -5.52 0.51
CA ARG A 235 -9.80 -5.68 -0.91
C ARG A 235 -8.30 -5.61 -1.15
N PHE A 236 -7.85 -6.37 -2.13
CA PHE A 236 -6.57 -6.13 -2.77
C PHE A 236 -6.69 -4.87 -3.61
N ALA A 237 -5.70 -3.98 -3.53
CA ALA A 237 -5.71 -2.75 -4.30
C ALA A 237 -4.35 -2.36 -4.91
N GLY A 238 -3.26 -2.87 -4.33
CA GLY A 238 -1.92 -2.70 -4.89
C GLY A 238 -1.01 -3.87 -4.57
N VAL A 239 -1.58 -5.07 -4.44
CA VAL A 239 -0.79 -6.29 -4.27
C VAL A 239 -0.18 -6.65 -5.62
N HIS A 240 1.14 -6.85 -5.68
CA HIS A 240 1.81 -7.23 -6.92
C HIS A 240 1.23 -8.52 -7.48
N ALA A 241 0.82 -8.50 -8.75
CA ALA A 241 0.56 -9.69 -9.54
C ALA A 241 1.01 -9.40 -10.96
N VAL A 242 2.21 -9.87 -11.29
CA VAL A 242 2.85 -9.62 -12.58
C VAL A 242 2.46 -10.73 -13.55
N GLY A 243 2.55 -11.98 -13.11
CA GLY A 243 2.15 -13.16 -13.87
C GLY A 243 0.67 -13.53 -13.72
N SER A 244 0.18 -14.34 -14.65
CA SER A 244 -1.19 -14.89 -14.64
C SER A 244 -1.47 -15.78 -13.44
N HIS A 245 -0.50 -16.61 -13.04
CA HIS A 245 -0.72 -17.62 -12.01
C HIS A 245 -0.93 -16.99 -10.63
N ALA A 246 -0.28 -15.87 -10.33
CA ALA A 246 -0.56 -15.07 -9.13
C ALA A 246 -2.04 -14.67 -9.02
N ILE A 247 -2.68 -14.29 -10.14
CA ILE A 247 -4.11 -13.92 -10.17
C ILE A 247 -4.97 -15.17 -9.99
N ARG A 248 -4.62 -16.28 -10.65
CA ARG A 248 -5.32 -17.56 -10.48
C ARG A 248 -5.33 -18.01 -9.02
N ILE A 249 -4.18 -17.98 -8.34
CA ILE A 249 -4.07 -18.36 -6.93
C ILE A 249 -4.97 -17.47 -6.06
N PHE A 250 -5.03 -16.17 -6.34
CA PHE A 250 -5.91 -15.26 -5.60
C PHE A 250 -7.38 -15.66 -5.77
N VAL A 251 -7.81 -15.95 -7.01
CA VAL A 251 -9.19 -16.35 -7.30
C VAL A 251 -9.55 -17.65 -6.58
N GLN A 252 -8.67 -18.65 -6.59
CA GLN A 252 -8.89 -19.91 -5.88
C GLN A 252 -9.13 -19.67 -4.38
N LYS A 253 -8.31 -18.84 -3.74
CA LYS A 253 -8.48 -18.49 -2.32
C LYS A 253 -9.72 -17.65 -2.05
N LEU A 254 -10.03 -16.72 -2.95
CA LEU A 254 -11.26 -15.95 -2.87
C LEU A 254 -12.48 -16.87 -2.90
N GLU A 255 -12.52 -17.84 -3.82
CA GLU A 255 -13.61 -18.83 -3.91
C GLU A 255 -13.72 -19.69 -2.65
N GLU A 256 -12.59 -20.14 -2.08
CA GLU A 256 -12.58 -20.83 -0.78
C GLU A 256 -13.20 -19.97 0.33
N PHE A 257 -12.85 -18.67 0.39
CA PHE A 257 -13.39 -17.75 1.40
C PHE A 257 -14.85 -17.41 1.18
N MET A 258 -15.29 -17.25 -0.07
CA MET A 258 -16.69 -17.07 -0.42
C MET A 258 -17.52 -18.28 0.00
N ALA A 259 -17.02 -19.49 -0.25
CA ALA A 259 -17.69 -20.72 0.16
C ALA A 259 -17.76 -20.86 1.69
N ALA A 260 -16.71 -20.45 2.41
CA ALA A 260 -16.67 -20.48 3.87
C ALA A 260 -17.55 -19.38 4.51
N ASN A 261 -17.73 -18.24 3.86
CA ASN A 261 -18.42 -17.06 4.39
C ASN A 261 -19.49 -16.50 3.43
N PRO A 262 -20.48 -17.31 2.99
CA PRO A 262 -21.39 -16.93 1.90
C PRO A 262 -22.36 -15.79 2.24
N LYS A 263 -22.49 -15.43 3.52
CA LYS A 263 -23.31 -14.30 3.98
C LYS A 263 -22.58 -12.96 3.93
N MET A 264 -21.25 -12.98 3.95
CA MET A 264 -20.41 -11.77 3.97
C MET A 264 -19.76 -11.54 2.60
N LEU A 265 -19.12 -12.58 2.06
CA LEU A 265 -18.41 -12.54 0.79
C LEU A 265 -19.34 -13.04 -0.34
N THR A 266 -20.42 -12.31 -0.58
CA THR A 266 -21.31 -12.58 -1.72
C THR A 266 -20.62 -12.21 -3.04
N LEU A 267 -21.10 -12.72 -4.16
CA LEU A 267 -20.59 -12.33 -5.48
C LEU A 267 -20.71 -10.82 -5.70
N ASP A 268 -21.83 -10.21 -5.30
CA ASP A 268 -22.03 -8.76 -5.41
C ASP A 268 -21.03 -8.00 -4.56
N TYR A 269 -20.80 -8.42 -3.32
CA TYR A 269 -19.79 -7.81 -2.46
C TYR A 269 -18.38 -7.87 -3.07
N VAL A 270 -18.00 -9.02 -3.60
CA VAL A 270 -16.70 -9.22 -4.24
C VAL A 270 -16.56 -8.37 -5.51
N ARG A 271 -17.63 -8.25 -6.31
CA ARG A 271 -17.63 -7.39 -7.50
C ARG A 271 -17.54 -5.92 -7.14
N ASP A 272 -18.25 -5.49 -6.10
CA ASP A 272 -18.28 -4.12 -5.61
C ASP A 272 -16.97 -3.74 -4.92
N SER A 273 -16.31 -4.70 -4.26
CA SER A 273 -15.00 -4.48 -3.66
C SER A 273 -13.94 -4.20 -4.73
N ARG A 274 -14.14 -4.64 -5.98
CA ARG A 274 -13.22 -4.41 -7.11
C ARG A 274 -11.79 -4.75 -6.69
N HIS A 275 -11.54 -5.98 -6.27
CA HIS A 275 -10.17 -6.43 -5.99
C HIS A 275 -9.26 -6.15 -7.19
N GLY A 276 -8.02 -5.78 -6.92
CA GLY A 276 -7.05 -5.68 -7.99
C GLY A 276 -5.63 -5.56 -7.53
N PHE A 277 -4.77 -5.56 -8.54
CA PHE A 277 -3.37 -5.87 -8.39
C PHE A 277 -2.50 -4.70 -8.82
N ALA A 278 -1.20 -4.88 -8.76
CA ALA A 278 -0.23 -3.97 -9.37
C ALA A 278 0.53 -4.67 -10.50
N HIS A 279 0.90 -3.88 -11.51
CA HIS A 279 1.73 -4.21 -12.67
C HIS A 279 1.02 -4.96 -13.80
N GLY A 280 0.49 -6.17 -13.57
CA GLY A 280 -0.17 -6.97 -14.61
C GLY A 280 0.62 -7.11 -15.92
N THR A 281 1.95 -6.99 -15.85
CA THR A 281 2.78 -6.76 -17.04
C THR A 281 3.02 -8.04 -17.83
N LEU A 282 2.85 -9.21 -17.21
CA LEU A 282 3.01 -10.55 -17.79
C LEU A 282 1.76 -11.44 -17.58
N THR A 283 0.57 -10.85 -17.52
CA THR A 283 -0.66 -11.61 -17.24
C THR A 283 -1.13 -12.48 -18.42
N GLY A 284 -0.80 -12.12 -19.65
CA GLY A 284 -1.39 -12.78 -20.83
C GLY A 284 -2.92 -12.75 -20.88
N ALA A 285 -3.48 -13.49 -21.83
CA ALA A 285 -4.91 -13.68 -21.99
C ALA A 285 -5.28 -15.14 -21.71
N VAL A 286 -4.88 -15.62 -20.54
CA VAL A 286 -5.13 -17.01 -20.13
C VAL A 286 -6.64 -17.16 -19.87
N PRO A 287 -7.35 -18.07 -20.55
CA PRO A 287 -8.82 -18.04 -20.59
C PRO A 287 -9.51 -18.07 -19.22
N ASP A 288 -9.06 -18.95 -18.32
CA ASP A 288 -9.66 -19.09 -16.99
C ASP A 288 -9.38 -17.88 -16.08
N VAL A 289 -8.20 -17.26 -16.24
CA VAL A 289 -7.84 -16.03 -15.52
C VAL A 289 -8.70 -14.87 -16.00
N VAL A 290 -8.87 -14.73 -17.33
CA VAL A 290 -9.71 -13.68 -17.92
C VAL A 290 -11.18 -13.85 -17.51
N GLU A 291 -11.72 -15.07 -17.62
CA GLU A 291 -13.08 -15.38 -17.17
C GLU A 291 -13.26 -15.04 -15.68
N SER A 292 -12.29 -15.37 -14.84
CA SER A 292 -12.32 -15.05 -13.42
C SER A 292 -12.26 -13.54 -13.15
N MET A 293 -11.42 -12.81 -13.90
CA MET A 293 -11.33 -11.36 -13.79
C MET A 293 -12.67 -10.69 -14.14
N VAL A 294 -13.34 -11.14 -15.21
CA VAL A 294 -14.67 -10.66 -15.59
C VAL A 294 -15.71 -11.06 -14.55
N LYS A 295 -15.73 -12.33 -14.13
CA LYS A 295 -16.68 -12.88 -13.15
C LYS A 295 -16.65 -12.09 -11.84
N TYR A 296 -15.48 -11.79 -11.32
CA TYR A 296 -15.28 -11.13 -10.03
C TYR A 296 -15.04 -9.62 -10.11
N ASN A 297 -15.12 -9.03 -11.32
CA ASN A 297 -14.85 -7.61 -11.57
C ASN A 297 -13.48 -7.16 -11.01
N LEU A 298 -12.45 -7.97 -11.29
CA LEU A 298 -11.08 -7.69 -10.88
C LEU A 298 -10.50 -6.59 -11.75
N TYR A 299 -9.74 -5.66 -11.17
CA TYR A 299 -9.00 -4.67 -11.94
C TYR A 299 -7.49 -4.99 -11.98
N LEU A 300 -6.89 -4.70 -13.12
CA LEU A 300 -5.48 -4.97 -13.38
C LEU A 300 -4.85 -3.74 -14.05
N PRO A 301 -4.13 -2.90 -13.29
CA PRO A 301 -3.41 -1.77 -13.85
C PRO A 301 -2.15 -2.28 -14.55
N ILE A 302 -2.00 -1.94 -15.84
CA ILE A 302 -0.84 -2.33 -16.64
C ILE A 302 0.12 -1.16 -16.81
N ASN A 303 1.35 -1.31 -16.31
CA ASN A 303 2.41 -0.32 -16.51
C ASN A 303 3.10 -0.54 -17.86
N VAL A 304 2.61 0.11 -18.91
CA VAL A 304 3.13 -0.03 -20.28
C VAL A 304 4.62 0.27 -20.37
N ARG A 305 5.09 1.36 -19.74
CA ARG A 305 6.51 1.73 -19.78
C ARG A 305 7.38 0.60 -19.22
N ARG A 306 6.96 0.01 -18.11
CA ARG A 306 7.65 -1.13 -17.50
C ARG A 306 7.63 -2.36 -18.41
N SER A 307 6.46 -2.71 -18.93
CA SER A 307 6.32 -3.84 -19.86
C SER A 307 7.25 -3.72 -21.05
N LEU A 308 7.54 -2.51 -21.54
CA LEU A 308 8.42 -2.35 -22.70
C LEU A 308 9.91 -2.24 -22.32
N ALA A 309 10.23 -1.78 -21.12
CA ALA A 309 11.62 -1.52 -20.72
C ALA A 309 12.27 -2.69 -19.97
N ILE A 310 11.49 -3.48 -19.24
CA ILE A 310 12.01 -4.37 -18.19
C ILE A 310 11.66 -5.83 -18.49
N GLU A 311 10.37 -6.14 -18.62
CA GLU A 311 9.90 -7.52 -18.83
C GLU A 311 10.40 -8.22 -20.11
N PRO A 312 10.76 -7.55 -21.23
CA PRO A 312 11.28 -8.22 -22.42
C PRO A 312 12.57 -8.98 -22.14
N GLN A 313 13.41 -8.50 -21.22
CA GLN A 313 14.63 -9.20 -20.84
C GLN A 313 14.31 -10.53 -20.14
N ASN A 314 13.34 -10.53 -19.22
CA ASN A 314 12.88 -11.74 -18.54
C ASN A 314 12.31 -12.75 -19.55
N ILE A 315 11.48 -12.28 -20.49
CA ILE A 315 10.94 -13.12 -21.57
C ILE A 315 12.08 -13.74 -22.40
N MET A 316 13.02 -12.92 -22.89
CA MET A 316 14.13 -13.42 -23.70
C MET A 316 15.02 -14.41 -22.94
N GLN A 317 15.26 -14.17 -21.65
CA GLN A 317 16.12 -15.01 -20.82
C GLN A 317 15.44 -16.35 -20.50
N ASN A 318 14.18 -16.35 -20.09
CA ASN A 318 13.57 -17.49 -19.43
C ASN A 318 12.46 -18.19 -20.24
N TYR A 319 11.69 -17.47 -21.05
CA TYR A 319 10.44 -18.00 -21.63
C TYR A 319 10.41 -18.05 -23.16
N GLY A 320 11.24 -17.26 -23.84
CA GLY A 320 11.34 -17.24 -25.30
C GLY A 320 10.09 -16.67 -25.99
N GLU A 321 9.89 -17.06 -27.26
CA GLU A 321 8.84 -16.51 -28.13
C GLU A 321 7.41 -16.56 -27.54
N PRO A 322 6.98 -17.65 -26.85
CA PRO A 322 5.65 -17.69 -26.25
C PRO A 322 5.38 -16.57 -25.24
N GLY A 323 6.42 -16.10 -24.54
CA GLY A 323 6.29 -15.07 -23.50
C GLY A 323 5.84 -13.71 -24.05
N TRP A 324 6.04 -13.43 -25.34
CA TRP A 324 5.59 -12.17 -25.95
C TRP A 324 4.07 -12.00 -25.92
N LYS A 325 3.30 -13.10 -25.92
CA LYS A 325 1.83 -13.05 -25.80
C LYS A 325 1.36 -12.69 -24.39
N PHE A 326 2.24 -12.84 -23.39
CA PHE A 326 1.96 -12.48 -22.01
C PHE A 326 2.19 -11.00 -21.71
N LEU A 327 3.00 -10.35 -22.55
CA LEU A 327 3.47 -9.00 -22.30
C LEU A 327 2.39 -7.95 -22.57
N ALA A 328 1.97 -7.25 -21.51
CA ALA A 328 0.99 -6.16 -21.57
C ALA A 328 -0.18 -6.40 -22.56
N PRO A 329 -1.00 -7.45 -22.35
CA PRO A 329 -2.03 -7.90 -23.29
C PRO A 329 -3.27 -6.99 -23.24
N ILE A 330 -3.08 -5.67 -23.19
CA ILE A 330 -4.11 -4.65 -22.90
C ILE A 330 -5.29 -4.79 -23.85
N LYS A 331 -5.04 -4.89 -25.16
CA LYS A 331 -6.12 -5.03 -26.14
C LYS A 331 -6.92 -6.31 -25.92
N THR A 332 -6.24 -7.44 -25.74
CA THR A 332 -6.89 -8.74 -25.54
C THR A 332 -7.72 -8.77 -24.25
N LEU A 333 -7.25 -8.10 -23.19
CA LEU A 333 -8.00 -7.99 -21.93
C LEU A 333 -9.20 -7.03 -22.03
N ILE A 334 -9.13 -5.99 -22.86
CA ILE A 334 -10.25 -5.07 -23.10
C ILE A 334 -11.33 -5.71 -23.97
N ASP A 335 -10.93 -6.54 -24.94
CA ASP A 335 -11.84 -7.17 -25.90
C ASP A 335 -12.60 -8.39 -25.33
N ALA A 336 -12.21 -8.89 -24.15
CA ALA A 336 -12.78 -10.07 -23.49
C ALA A 336 -14.02 -9.74 -22.65
#